data_AF-A0A3M8F0I9-F1
#
_entry.id   AF-A0A3M8F0I9-F1
#
_cell.length_a   1.000
_cell.length_b   1.000
_cell.length_c   1.000
_cell.angle_alpha   90.00
_cell.angle_beta   90.00
_cell.angle_gamma   90.00
#
_symmetry.space_group_name_H-M   'P 1'
#
loop_
_entity.id
_entity.type
_entity.pdbx_description
1 polymer ?
#
loop_
_entity_poly.entity_id
_entity_poly.type
_entity_poly.pdbx_seq_one_letter_code
_entity_poly.pdbx_strand_id
1 'polypeptide(L)' 'MEINLRVLRNLLTKRTDEIEKSVAGTGYLVKTVIGVGTFLLDNEGDLDLLTAKQRATFEKFLRPFLEMPSR' A
#
# COMPACT_ATOMS: atom_id res chain seq x y z
N MET A 1 -1.65 -14.49 0.50
CA MET A 1 -1.66 -13.72 -0.77
C MET A 1 -0.23 -13.31 -1.02
N GLU A 2 0.30 -13.58 -2.22
CA GLU A 2 1.63 -13.08 -2.57
C GLU A 2 1.51 -11.66 -3.13
N ILE A 3 2.29 -10.73 -2.59
CA ILE A 3 2.33 -9.36 -3.09
C ILE A 3 3.28 -9.28 -4.28
N ASN A 4 2.78 -8.74 -5.40
CA ASN A 4 3.66 -8.38 -6.50
C ASN A 4 4.47 -7.12 -6.15
N LEU A 5 5.72 -7.32 -5.69
CA LEU A 5 6.62 -6.24 -5.25
C LEU A 5 6.92 -5.22 -6.36
N ARG A 6 6.89 -5.64 -7.63
CA ARG A 6 7.07 -4.72 -8.76
C ARG A 6 5.90 -3.76 -8.88
N VAL A 7 4.67 -4.26 -8.72
CA VAL A 7 3.46 -3.43 -8.74
C VAL A 7 3.44 -2.51 -7.52
N LEU A 8 3.78 -3.02 -6.34
CA LEU A 8 3.88 -2.21 -5.12
C LEU A 8 4.91 -1.08 -5.26
N ARG A 9 6.11 -1.38 -5.79
CA ARG A 9 7.13 -0.37 -6.06
C ARG A 9 6.65 0.68 -7.06
N ASN A 10 5.98 0.26 -8.14
CA ASN A 10 5.41 1.19 -9.12
C ASN A 10 4.36 2.10 -8.45
N LEU A 11 3.45 1.53 -7.66
CA LEU A 11 2.42 2.27 -6.94
C LEU A 11 3.05 3.38 -6.07
N LEU A 12 4.06 3.04 -5.27
CA LEU A 12 4.70 3.98 -4.33
C LEU A 12 5.60 5.03 -4.99
N THR A 13 6.08 4.79 -6.21
CA THR A 13 7.03 5.68 -6.89
C THR A 13 6.42 6.51 -8.02
N LYS A 14 5.39 5.97 -8.70
CA LYS A 14 4.82 6.57 -9.92
C LYS A 14 3.34 6.91 -9.80
N ARG A 15 2.62 6.34 -8.82
CA ARG A 15 1.17 6.48 -8.66
C ARG A 15 0.80 6.97 -7.25
N THR A 16 1.69 7.77 -6.66
CA THR A 16 1.48 8.34 -5.32
C THR A 16 0.24 9.23 -5.27
N ASP A 17 -0.09 9.91 -6.37
CA ASP A 17 -1.29 10.73 -6.48
C ASP A 17 -2.59 9.90 -6.36
N GLU A 18 -2.58 8.65 -6.80
CA GLU A 18 -3.71 7.72 -6.62
C GLU A 18 -3.89 7.33 -5.15
N ILE A 19 -2.78 7.15 -4.42
CA ILE A 19 -2.81 6.96 -2.96
C ILE A 19 -3.37 8.22 -2.29
N GLU A 20 -2.89 9.41 -2.67
CA GLU A 20 -3.38 10.68 -2.11
C GLU A 20 -4.89 10.83 -2.30
N LYS A 21 -5.40 10.57 -3.51
CA LYS A 21 -6.83 10.58 -3.82
C LYS A 21 -7.61 9.57 -2.98
N SER A 22 -7.09 8.36 -2.81
CA SER A 22 -7.74 7.33 -1.99
C SER A 22 -7.76 7.66 -0.50
N VAL A 23 -6.77 8.41 -0.01
CA VAL A 23 -6.63 8.78 1.40
C VAL A 23 -7.41 10.06 1.74
N ALA A 24 -7.65 10.94 0.77
CA ALA A 24 -8.36 12.20 0.96
C ALA A 24 -9.71 12.00 1.67
N GLY A 25 -9.96 12.79 2.72
CA GLY A 25 -11.22 12.75 3.48
C GLY A 25 -11.39 11.56 4.44
N THR A 26 -10.42 10.63 4.50
CA THR A 26 -10.53 9.43 5.36
C THR A 26 -9.95 9.60 6.77
N GLY A 27 -9.24 10.70 7.02
CA GLY A 27 -8.50 10.96 8.27
C GLY A 27 -7.16 10.21 8.39
N TYR A 28 -6.81 9.36 7.42
CA TYR A 28 -5.49 8.75 7.34
C TYR A 28 -4.47 9.73 6.77
N LEU A 29 -3.20 9.56 7.14
CA LEU A 29 -2.10 10.32 6.55
C LEU A 29 -1.52 9.55 5.38
N VAL A 30 -1.32 10.24 4.25
CA VAL A 30 -0.70 9.66 3.04
C VAL A 30 0.63 9.01 3.37
N LYS A 31 1.47 9.67 4.19
CA LYS A 31 2.75 9.12 4.66
C LYS A 31 2.63 7.81 5.42
N THR A 32 1.52 7.57 6.11
CA THR A 32 1.27 6.30 6.83
C THR A 32 1.02 5.18 5.84
N VAL A 33 0.22 5.43 4.79
CA VAL A 33 -0.05 4.45 3.74
C VAL A 33 1.23 4.14 2.97
N ILE A 34 2.00 5.16 2.57
CA ILE A 34 3.29 5.00 1.91
C ILE A 34 4.25 4.21 2.80
N GLY A 35 4.33 4.55 4.09
CA GLY A 35 5.20 3.85 5.05
C GLY A 35 4.88 2.36 5.18
N VAL A 36 3.60 1.97 5.17
CA VAL A 36 3.22 0.55 5.15
C VAL A 36 3.67 -0.14 3.86
N GLY A 37 3.52 0.53 2.72
CA GLY A 37 3.98 0.00 1.44
C GLY A 37 5.51 -0.16 1.39
N THR A 38 6.26 0.82 1.88
CA THR A 38 7.73 0.74 1.96
C THR A 38 8.17 -0.39 2.88
N PHE A 39 7.54 -0.50 4.06
CA PHE A 39 7.83 -1.59 4.99
C PHE A 39 7.63 -2.97 4.34
N LEU A 40 6.56 -3.15 3.56
CA LEU A 40 6.34 -4.39 2.82
C LEU A 40 7.42 -4.63 1.76
N LEU A 41 7.88 -3.60 1.04
CA LEU A 41 8.99 -3.76 0.10
C LEU A 41 10.29 -4.21 0.78
N ASP A 42 10.58 -3.65 1.95
CA ASP A 42 11.79 -3.97 2.72
C ASP A 42 11.74 -5.38 3.31
N ASN A 43 10.54 -5.95 3.48
CA ASN A 43 10.30 -7.27 4.05
C ASN A 43 9.70 -8.25 3.03
N GLU A 44 10.08 -8.13 1.75
CA GLU A 44 9.72 -9.08 0.69
C GLU A 44 8.21 -9.33 0.50
N GLY A 45 7.37 -8.40 0.96
CA GLY A 45 5.91 -8.47 0.87
C GLY A 45 5.25 -9.31 1.96
N ASP A 46 5.98 -9.64 3.03
CA ASP A 46 5.45 -10.44 4.14
C ASP A 46 4.39 -9.65 4.94
N LEU A 47 3.14 -10.09 4.82
CA LEU A 47 2.00 -9.51 5.49
C LEU A 47 1.89 -9.89 6.97
N ASP A 48 2.52 -10.99 7.39
CA ASP A 48 2.45 -11.47 8.78
C ASP A 48 3.31 -10.63 9.71
N LEU A 49 4.25 -9.85 9.16
CA LEU A 49 5.03 -8.85 9.88
C LEU A 49 4.28 -7.54 10.14
N LEU A 50 3.11 -7.34 9.53
CA LEU A 50 2.30 -6.15 9.77
C LEU A 50 1.56 -6.25 11.11
N THR A 51 1.62 -5.17 11.89
CA THR A 51 0.70 -5.00 13.03
C THR A 51 -0.75 -4.91 12.54
N ALA A 52 -1.71 -5.18 13.42
CA ALA A 52 -3.15 -5.10 13.09
C ALA A 52 -3.55 -3.76 12.44
N LYS A 53 -2.96 -2.64 12.89
CA LYS A 53 -3.23 -1.30 12.33
C LYS A 53 -2.62 -1.11 10.94
N GLN A 54 -1.40 -1.60 10.73
CA GLN A 54 -0.76 -1.56 9.41
C GLN A 54 -1.49 -2.47 8.43
N ARG A 55 -1.95 -3.63 8.89
CA ARG A 55 -2.75 -4.55 8.08
C ARG A 55 -4.09 -3.95 7.64
N ALA A 56 -4.80 -3.28 8.55
CA ALA A 56 -6.00 -2.54 8.18
C ALA A 56 -5.72 -1.41 7.17
N THR A 57 -4.56 -0.74 7.29
CA THR A 57 -4.12 0.28 6.33
C THR A 57 -3.83 -0.34 4.96
N PHE A 58 -3.12 -1.46 4.94
CA PHE A 58 -2.81 -2.23 3.73
C PHE A 58 -4.09 -2.67 3.02
N GLU A 59 -5.00 -3.33 3.73
CA GLU A 59 -6.24 -3.87 3.17
C GLU A 59 -7.13 -2.77 2.60
N LYS A 60 -7.16 -1.61 3.26
CA LYS A 60 -8.00 -0.48 2.84
C LYS A 60 -7.41 0.30 1.67
N PHE A 61 -6.11 0.55 1.65
CA PHE A 61 -5.50 1.55 0.75
C PHE A 61 -4.46 1.01 -0.23
N LEU A 62 -3.85 -0.15 0.02
CA LEU A 62 -2.83 -0.70 -0.88
C LEU A 62 -3.36 -1.89 -1.67
N ARG A 63 -4.04 -2.82 -0.99
CA ARG A 63 -4.61 -4.02 -1.59
C ARG A 63 -5.46 -3.75 -2.84
N PRO A 64 -6.37 -2.75 -2.86
CA PRO A 64 -7.18 -2.49 -4.06
C PRO A 64 -6.33 -2.16 -5.31
N PHE A 65 -5.21 -1.45 -5.13
CA PHE A 65 -4.32 -1.10 -6.24
C PHE A 65 -3.41 -2.25 -6.69
N LEU A 66 -3.17 -3.23 -5.81
CA LEU A 66 -2.36 -4.41 -6.12
C LEU A 66 -3.18 -5.51 -6.81
N GLU A 67 -4.47 -5.61 -6.50
CA GLU A 67 -5.39 -6.59 -7.10
C GLU A 67 -5.99 -6.10 -8.42
N MET A 68 -6.06 -4.78 -8.66
CA MET A 68 -6.48 -4.25 -9.94
C MET A 68 -5.30 -4.23 -10.93
N PRO A 69 -5.38 -4.93 -12.07
CA PRO A 69 -4.38 -4.78 -13.11
C PRO A 69 -4.33 -3.32 -13.54
N SER A 70 -3.12 -2.74 -13.56
CA SER A 70 -2.89 -1.43 -14.17
C SER A 70 -3.47 -1.44 -15.58
N ARG A 71 -4.50 -0.60 -15.82
CA ARG A 71 -5.06 -0.36 -17.15
C ARG A 71 -3.99 0.13 -18.11
#